data_AF-A0A381ZQR6-F1
#
_entry.id   AF-A0A381ZQR6-F1
#
_cell.length_a   1.000
_cell.length_b   1.000
_cell.length_c   1.000
_cell.angle_alpha   90.00
_cell.angle_beta   90.00
_cell.angle_gamma   90.00
#
_symmetry.space_group_name_H-M   'P 1'
#
loop_
_entity.id
_entity.type
_entity.pdbx_description
1 polymer ?
#
loop_
_entity_poly.entity_id
_entity_poly.type
_entity_poly.pdbx_seq_one_letter_code
_entity_poly.pdbx_strand_id
1 'polypeptide(L)' 'MKTTLFDGLSIPVIAAPLFLISGPKLVIECCKNGIVGTFPALNQRTSEGFEEWLIQIKSELDEFEKETGKKPAPFGVN' A
#
# COMPACT_ATOMS: atom_id res chain seq x y z
N MET A 1 0.88 -6.86 25.35
CA MET A 1 -0.06 -6.34 24.33
C MET A 1 0.66 -6.46 23.00
N LYS A 2 0.25 -7.38 22.12
CA LYS A 2 0.86 -7.52 20.78
C LYS A 2 0.17 -6.49 19.89
N THR A 3 0.85 -5.40 19.56
CA THR A 3 0.26 -4.33 18.75
C THR A 3 0.12 -4.84 17.31
N THR A 4 -1.11 -5.18 16.91
CA THR A 4 -1.44 -5.78 15.60
C THR A 4 -1.10 -4.88 14.41
N LEU A 5 -0.82 -3.60 14.65
CA LEU A 5 -0.46 -2.61 13.63
C LEU A 5 0.82 -2.98 12.86
N PHE A 6 1.74 -3.72 13.50
CA PHE A 6 3.03 -4.07 12.91
C PHE A 6 3.05 -5.48 12.30
N ASP A 7 1.92 -6.18 12.32
CA ASP A 7 1.83 -7.51 11.70
C ASP A 7 2.01 -7.38 10.18
N GLY A 8 3.00 -8.10 9.63
CA GLY A 8 3.35 -8.02 8.21
C GLY A 8 4.39 -6.95 7.86
N LEU A 9 4.84 -6.13 8.82
CA LEU A 9 5.96 -5.21 8.59
C LEU A 9 7.31 -5.90 8.78
N SER A 10 8.28 -5.56 7.93
CA SER A 10 9.68 -5.98 8.09
C SER A 10 10.43 -5.07 9.06
N ILE A 11 10.05 -3.79 9.09
CA ILE A 11 10.52 -2.76 10.01
C ILE A 11 9.36 -1.79 10.29
N PRO A 12 9.30 -1.10 11.45
CA PRO A 12 8.19 -0.22 11.81
C PRO A 12 8.29 1.14 11.08
N VAL A 13 8.17 1.13 9.75
CA VAL A 13 8.31 2.34 8.92
C VAL A 13 7.12 2.50 7.97
N ILE A 14 6.83 3.78 7.69
CA ILE A 14 5.82 4.21 6.73
C ILE A 14 6.53 5.04 5.65
N ALA A 15 6.35 4.68 4.39
CA ALA A 15 6.78 5.51 3.28
C ALA A 15 5.82 6.70 3.17
N ALA A 16 6.31 7.90 3.52
CA ALA A 16 5.50 9.11 3.54
C ALA A 16 4.88 9.41 2.16
N PRO A 17 3.68 9.99 2.11
CA PRO A 17 2.99 10.26 0.85
C PRO A 17 3.68 11.43 0.14
N LEU A 18 4.00 11.24 -1.15
CA LEU A 18 4.68 12.24 -1.96
C LEU A 18 3.76 12.66 -3.13
N PHE A 19 3.44 13.94 -3.20
CA PHE A 19 2.60 14.50 -4.26
C PHE A 19 3.24 14.24 -5.64
N LEU A 20 2.46 13.68 -6.55
CA LEU A 20 2.83 13.25 -7.91
C LEU A 20 3.92 12.16 -8.02
N ILE A 21 4.49 11.70 -6.92
CA ILE A 21 5.50 10.62 -6.90
C ILE A 21 4.89 9.31 -6.40
N SER A 22 4.13 9.35 -5.30
CA SER A 22 3.47 8.17 -4.75
C SER A 22 2.28 7.76 -5.62
N GLY A 23 2.48 6.77 -6.49
CA GLY A 23 1.42 6.10 -7.23
C GLY A 23 1.28 4.61 -6.85
N PRO A 24 0.34 3.87 -7.48
CA PRO A 24 0.05 2.48 -7.14
C PRO A 24 1.28 1.59 -7.10
N LYS A 25 2.15 1.69 -8.11
CA LYS A 25 3.38 0.88 -8.19
C LYS A 25 4.27 1.04 -6.97
N LEU A 26 4.52 2.27 -6.50
CA LEU A 26 5.37 2.50 -5.33
C LEU A 26 4.71 1.92 -4.07
N VAL A 27 3.41 2.16 -3.90
CA VAL A 27 2.65 1.66 -2.74
C VAL A 27 2.68 0.14 -2.68
N ILE A 28 2.41 -0.52 -3.81
CA ILE A 28 2.41 -1.99 -3.93
C ILE A 28 3.78 -2.57 -3.55
N GLU A 29 4.87 -2.02 -4.12
CA GLU A 29 6.21 -2.54 -3.85
C GLU A 29 6.67 -2.29 -2.41
N CYS A 30 6.29 -1.16 -1.79
CA CYS A 30 6.48 -0.96 -0.35
C CYS A 30 5.77 -2.06 0.44
N CYS A 31 4.49 -2.30 0.16
CA CYS A 31 3.66 -3.26 0.88
C CYS A 31 4.18 -4.70 0.75
N LYS A 32 4.58 -5.13 -0.45
CA LYS A 32 5.20 -6.44 -0.73
C LYS A 32 6.52 -6.64 0.03
N ASN A 33 7.23 -5.54 0.35
CA ASN A 33 8.49 -5.56 1.11
C ASN A 33 8.33 -5.24 2.60
N GLY A 34 7.11 -5.29 3.14
CA GLY A 34 6.86 -5.10 4.57
C GLY A 34 7.02 -3.65 5.05
N ILE A 35 6.83 -2.67 4.17
CA ILE A 35 6.78 -1.24 4.48
C ILE A 35 5.36 -0.74 4.21
N VAL A 36 4.82 0.12 5.09
CA VAL A 36 3.51 0.74 4.82
C VAL A 36 3.66 1.74 3.66
N GLY A 37 3.15 1.40 2.49
CA GLY A 37 3.10 2.31 1.34
C GLY A 37 1.96 3.32 1.49
N THR A 38 2.20 4.59 1.16
CA THR A 38 1.15 5.61 1.19
C THR A 38 1.17 6.53 -0.02
N PHE A 39 0.01 7.10 -0.36
CA PHE A 39 -0.13 8.09 -1.42
C PHE A 39 -1.16 9.17 -1.06
N PRO A 40 -1.01 10.42 -1.54
CA PRO A 40 -2.06 11.45 -1.45
C PRO A 40 -3.26 11.09 -2.34
N ALA A 41 -4.48 11.19 -1.82
CA ALA A 41 -5.69 11.01 -2.63
C ALA A 41 -5.70 11.96 -3.85
N LEU A 42 -5.19 13.19 -3.66
CA LEU A 42 -5.10 14.23 -4.68
C LEU A 42 -4.14 13.89 -5.86
N ASN A 43 -3.34 12.82 -5.76
CA ASN A 43 -2.56 12.35 -6.90
C ASN A 43 -3.45 11.82 -8.03
N GLN A 44 -4.66 11.34 -7.70
CA GLN A 44 -5.73 11.21 -8.68
C GLN A 44 -6.68 12.38 -8.65
N ARG A 45 -6.99 12.87 -9.86
CA ARG A 45 -7.81 14.08 -10.04
C ARG A 45 -9.29 13.77 -10.19
N THR A 46 -9.65 12.50 -10.31
CA THR A 46 -11.01 12.01 -10.45
C THR A 46 -11.29 10.94 -9.39
N SER A 47 -12.55 10.86 -8.96
CA SER A 47 -12.99 9.84 -8.00
C SER A 47 -12.88 8.45 -8.61
N GLU A 48 -13.20 8.31 -9.89
CA GLU A 48 -13.13 7.05 -10.64
C GLU A 48 -11.68 6.57 -10.73
N GLY A 49 -10.73 7.45 -11.05
CA GLY A 49 -9.31 7.11 -11.10
C GLY A 49 -8.76 6.76 -9.72
N PHE A 50 -9.22 7.43 -8.67
CA PHE A 50 -8.89 7.07 -7.28
C PHE A 50 -9.41 5.67 -6.91
N GLU A 51 -10.65 5.34 -7.29
CA GLU A 51 -11.22 4.00 -7.08
C GLU A 51 -10.44 2.92 -7.84
N GLU A 52 -10.10 3.17 -9.10
CA GLU A 52 -9.25 2.27 -9.90
C GLU A 52 -7.90 1.99 -9.23
N TRP A 53 -7.26 3.02 -8.65
CA TRP A 53 -6.03 2.85 -7.89
C TRP A 53 -6.22 1.97 -6.65
N LEU A 54 -7.30 2.15 -5.90
CA LEU A 54 -7.59 1.31 -4.74
C LEU A 54 -7.84 -0.15 -5.14
N ILE A 55 -8.57 -0.38 -6.23
CA ILE A 55 -8.83 -1.71 -6.76
C ILE A 55 -7.51 -2.35 -7.20
N GLN A 56 -6.66 -1.63 -7.94
CA GLN A 56 -5.36 -2.11 -8.38
C GLN A 56 -4.48 -2.52 -7.19
N ILE A 57 -4.31 -1.63 -6.19
CA ILE A 57 -3.47 -1.91 -5.02
C ILE A 57 -3.98 -3.14 -4.27
N LYS A 58 -5.29 -3.23 -3.99
CA LYS A 58 -5.86 -4.38 -3.27
C LYS A 58 -5.67 -5.69 -4.04
N SER A 59 -5.95 -5.68 -5.34
CA SER A 59 -5.87 -6.89 -6.17
C SER A 59 -4.45 -7.46 -6.23
N GLU A 60 -3.46 -6.58 -6.42
CA GLU A 60 -2.03 -6.94 -6.48
C GLU A 60 -1.48 -7.46 -5.15
N LEU A 61 -1.97 -6.92 -4.03
CA LEU A 61 -1.57 -7.38 -2.70
C LEU A 61 -2.24 -8.72 -2.35
N ASP A 62 -3.51 -8.91 -2.72
CA ASP A 62 -4.21 -10.18 -2.56
C ASP A 62 -3.57 -11.29 -3.41
N GLU A 63 -3.16 -10.99 -4.64
CA GLU A 63 -2.45 -11.93 -5.52
C GLU A 63 -1.09 -12.30 -4.92
N PHE A 64 -0.31 -11.32 -4.45
CA PHE A 64 0.95 -11.56 -3.76
C PHE A 64 0.81 -12.46 -2.54
N GLU A 65 -0.21 -12.25 -1.70
CA GLU A 65 -0.45 -13.11 -0.53
C GLU A 65 -0.76 -14.55 -0.95
N LYS A 66 -1.58 -14.74 -1.99
CA LYS A 66 -1.92 -16.07 -2.53
C LYS A 66 -0.72 -16.79 -3.14
N GLU A 67 0.14 -16.08 -3.87
CA GLU A 67 1.30 -16.66 -4.55
C GLU A 67 2.44 -17.00 -3.58
N THR A 68 2.68 -16.15 -2.59
CA THR A 68 3.86 -16.25 -1.72
C THR A 68 3.56 -16.81 -0.33
N GLY A 69 2.29 -16.82 0.08
CA GLY A 69 1.87 -17.12 1.45
C GLY A 69 2.30 -16.05 2.47
N LYS A 70 2.86 -14.92 2.02
CA LYS A 70 3.28 -13.81 2.88
C LYS A 70 2.21 -12.74 2.88
N LYS A 71 1.72 -12.41 4.07
CA LYS A 71 0.81 -11.28 4.24
C LYS A 71 1.54 -9.95 3.97
N PRO A 72 1.10 -9.14 2.99
CA PRO A 72 1.72 -7.85 2.71
C PRO A 72 1.45 -6.84 3.84
N ALA A 73 2.31 -5.83 3.93
CA ALA A 73 2.06 -4.69 4.80
C ALA A 73 0.82 -3.89 4.34
N PRO A 74 0.10 -3.24 5.26
CA PRO A 74 -1.04 -2.39 4.90
C PRO A 74 -0.59 -1.17 4.08
N PHE A 75 -1.51 -0.55 3.35
CA PHE A 75 -1.30 0.74 2.70
C PHE A 75 -2.15 1.83 3.35
N GLY A 76 -1.76 3.10 3.14
CA GLY A 76 -2.49 4.26 3.62
C GLY A 76 -2.75 5.29 2.52
N VAL A 77 -3.73 6.16 2.77
CA VAL A 77 -4.07 7.29 1.90
C VAL A 77 -4.02 8.56 2.74
N ASN A 78 -3.38 9.61 2.21
CA ASN A 78 -3.37 10.95 2.80
C ASN A 78 -4.41 11.87 2.17
#